data_AF-A0A967LTY1-F1
#
_entry.id   AF-A0A967LTY1-F1
#
_cell.length_a   1.000
_cell.length_b   1.000
_cell.length_c   1.000
_cell.angle_alpha   90.00
_cell.angle_beta   90.00
_cell.angle_gamma   90.00
#
_symmetry.space_group_name_H-M   'P 1'
#
loop_
_entity.id
_entity.type
_entity.pdbx_description
1 polymer ?
#
loop_
_entity_poly.entity_id
_entity_poly.type
_entity_poly.pdbx_seq_one_letter_code
_entity_poly.pdbx_strand_id
1 'polypeptide(L)'
;PLSESEYREALETSKRLAGPEGIDAVMDEHELDALIAPTGSPPWPIDLVNGDHFLGGSSSPAAISGYPNISVPGGYAFGLPVG
;
A
#
# COMPACT_ATOMS: atom_id res chain seq x y z
N PRO A 1 -11.41 -24.21 -0.46
CA PRO A 1 -10.85 -22.88 -0.77
C PRO A 1 -9.84 -22.38 0.27
N LEU A 2 -10.23 -22.05 1.51
CA LEU A 2 -9.30 -21.43 2.49
C LEU A 2 -8.33 -22.41 3.18
N SER A 3 -8.50 -23.71 2.96
CA SER A 3 -7.65 -24.77 3.51
C SER A 3 -6.76 -25.44 2.47
N GLU A 4 -6.85 -25.02 1.21
CA GLU A 4 -5.99 -25.53 0.13
C GLU A 4 -4.55 -25.08 0.35
N SER A 5 -3.59 -25.92 -0.02
CA SER A 5 -2.16 -25.62 0.17
C SER A 5 -1.75 -24.36 -0.57
N GLU A 6 -2.19 -24.22 -1.83
CA GLU A 6 -1.90 -23.04 -2.67
C GLU A 6 -2.34 -21.73 -2.00
N TYR A 7 -3.55 -21.69 -1.43
CA TYR A 7 -4.04 -20.51 -0.71
C TYR A 7 -3.19 -20.21 0.52
N ARG A 8 -2.81 -21.23 1.30
CA ARG A 8 -2.01 -21.04 2.53
C ARG A 8 -0.61 -20.56 2.20
N GLU A 9 0.02 -21.12 1.17
CA GLU A 9 1.34 -20.71 0.67
C GLU A 9 1.31 -19.27 0.15
N ALA A 10 0.28 -18.89 -0.61
CA ALA A 10 0.09 -17.53 -1.08
C ALA A 10 -0.12 -16.54 0.09
N LEU A 11 -0.90 -16.93 1.09
CA LEU A 11 -1.15 -16.13 2.29
C LEU A 11 0.13 -15.92 3.11
N GLU A 12 0.88 -16.99 3.36
CA GLU A 12 2.15 -16.95 4.07
C GLU A 12 3.16 -16.06 3.33
N THR A 13 3.31 -16.28 2.01
CA THR A 13 4.21 -15.50 1.17
C THR A 13 3.85 -14.01 1.18
N SER A 14 2.57 -13.69 1.03
CA SER A 14 2.10 -12.29 1.03
C SER A 14 2.42 -11.60 2.35
N LYS A 15 2.11 -12.23 3.48
CA LYS A 15 2.39 -11.66 4.81
C LYS A 15 3.88 -11.51 5.07
N ARG A 16 4.67 -12.52 4.72
CA ARG A 16 6.12 -12.52 4.91
C ARG A 16 6.80 -11.40 4.12
N LEU A 17 6.45 -11.25 2.83
CA LEU A 17 7.04 -10.23 1.96
C LEU A 17 6.59 -8.81 2.30
N ALA A 18 5.37 -8.62 2.79
CA ALA A 18 4.87 -7.29 3.12
C ALA A 18 5.25 -6.81 4.53
N GLY A 19 5.37 -7.72 5.50
CA GLY A 19 5.73 -7.42 6.89
C GLY A 19 7.21 -7.70 7.17
N PRO A 20 7.57 -8.91 7.63
CA PRO A 20 8.94 -9.23 8.08
C PRO A 20 10.06 -8.92 7.09
N GLU A 21 9.88 -9.25 5.80
CA GLU A 21 10.88 -9.03 4.76
C GLU A 21 10.64 -7.72 3.98
N GLY A 22 9.59 -6.97 4.35
CA GLY A 22 9.20 -5.73 3.70
C GLY A 22 9.34 -4.55 4.65
N ILE A 23 8.23 -4.16 5.28
CA ILE A 23 8.20 -3.02 6.20
C ILE A 23 9.21 -3.19 7.34
N ASP A 24 9.23 -4.35 8.02
CA ASP A 24 10.07 -4.53 9.21
C ASP A 24 11.56 -4.49 8.85
N ALA A 25 11.94 -5.15 7.75
CA ALA A 25 13.33 -5.16 7.29
C ALA A 25 13.89 -3.74 7.07
N VAL A 26 13.13 -2.87 6.39
CA VAL A 26 13.56 -1.49 6.12
C VAL A 26 13.55 -0.64 7.39
N MET A 27 12.55 -0.85 8.26
CA MET A 27 12.43 -0.14 9.54
C MET A 27 13.61 -0.46 10.47
N ASP A 28 13.98 -1.74 10.59
CA ASP A 28 15.08 -2.22 11.43
C ASP A 28 16.44 -1.83 10.86
N GLU A 29 16.64 -1.93 9.53
CA GLU A 29 17.92 -1.58 8.88
C GLU A 29 18.30 -0.10 9.10
N HIS A 30 17.30 0.77 9.14
CA HIS A 30 17.49 2.22 9.21
C HIS A 30 17.05 2.84 10.54
N GLU A 31 16.69 2.03 11.54
CA GLU A 31 16.21 2.47 12.86
C GLU A 31 15.09 3.52 12.76
N LEU A 32 14.07 3.23 11.95
CA LEU A 32 12.99 4.17 11.62
C LEU A 32 11.80 4.05 12.58
N ASP A 33 11.15 5.18 12.86
CA ASP A 33 9.87 5.23 13.58
C ASP A 33 8.64 5.05 12.66
N ALA A 34 8.77 5.40 11.37
CA ALA A 34 7.73 5.25 10.36
C ALA A 34 8.26 5.32 8.92
N LEU A 35 7.49 4.78 7.98
CA LEU A 35 7.65 4.99 6.54
C LEU A 35 6.65 6.03 6.04
N ILE A 36 7.10 6.93 5.16
CA ILE A 36 6.25 7.96 4.55
C ILE A 36 6.40 7.90 3.03
N ALA A 37 5.27 7.91 2.34
CA ALA A 37 5.17 8.01 0.89
C ALA A 37 3.87 8.71 0.51
N PRO A 38 3.75 9.30 -0.70
CA PRO A 38 2.46 9.73 -1.21
C PRO A 38 1.45 8.58 -1.16
N THR A 39 0.25 8.86 -0.67
CA THR A 39 -0.82 7.86 -0.54
C THR A 39 -1.24 7.32 -1.91
N GLY A 40 -1.34 8.21 -2.90
CA GLY A 40 -1.69 7.88 -4.28
C GLY A 40 -1.62 9.09 -5.20
N SER A 41 -1.93 8.90 -6.49
CA SER A 41 -2.06 10.00 -7.44
C SER A 41 -3.29 10.88 -7.14
N PRO A 42 -3.36 12.12 -7.67
CA PRO A 42 -4.58 12.89 -7.68
C PRO A 42 -5.77 12.10 -8.27
N PRO A 43 -7.01 12.42 -7.88
CA PRO A 43 -8.21 11.78 -8.43
C PRO A 43 -8.28 11.94 -9.96
N TRP A 44 -8.69 10.87 -10.63
CA TRP A 44 -8.92 10.84 -12.08
C TRP A 44 -10.41 11.02 -12.42
N PRO A 45 -10.74 11.44 -13.65
CA PRO A 45 -12.12 11.45 -14.14
C PRO A 45 -12.75 10.06 -14.13
N ILE A 46 -14.06 10.00 -13.92
CA ILE A 46 -14.81 8.74 -14.04
C ILE A 46 -14.85 8.32 -15.51
N ASP A 47 -14.30 7.15 -15.82
CA ASP A 47 -14.34 6.54 -17.15
C ASP A 47 -15.01 5.16 -17.08
N LEU A 48 -16.21 5.05 -17.67
CA LEU A 48 -16.99 3.80 -17.66
C LEU A 48 -16.52 2.78 -18.71
N VAL A 49 -15.67 3.19 -19.65
CA VAL A 49 -15.13 2.31 -20.69
C VAL A 49 -13.81 1.70 -20.24
N ASN A 50 -12.89 2.54 -19.72
CA ASN A 50 -11.53 2.10 -19.35
C ASN A 50 -11.35 1.85 -17.84
N GLY A 51 -12.27 2.32 -17.00
CA GLY A 51 -12.16 2.20 -15.55
C GLY A 51 -11.14 3.16 -14.94
N ASP A 52 -10.51 2.72 -13.84
CA ASP A 52 -9.62 3.56 -13.06
C ASP A 52 -8.27 3.83 -13.74
N HIS A 53 -7.86 5.10 -13.75
CA HIS A 53 -6.53 5.49 -14.21
C HIS A 53 -5.52 5.47 -13.06
N PHE A 54 -5.32 4.30 -12.47
CA PHE A 54 -4.41 4.13 -11.33
C PHE A 54 -2.94 4.28 -11.73
N LEU A 55 -2.24 5.22 -11.13
CA LEU A 55 -0.81 5.48 -11.38
C LEU A 55 0.13 4.95 -10.29
N GLY A 56 -0.42 4.42 -9.19
CA GLY A 56 0.34 3.94 -8.06
C GLY A 56 -0.21 4.43 -6.71
N GLY A 57 0.23 3.77 -5.65
CA GLY A 57 -0.13 4.07 -4.28
C GLY A 57 0.72 3.26 -3.31
N SER A 58 0.76 3.69 -2.05
CA SER A 58 1.65 3.14 -1.02
C SER A 58 0.96 2.22 -0.01
N SER A 59 -0.36 2.01 -0.13
CA SER A 59 -1.14 1.29 0.90
C SER A 59 -0.96 -0.23 0.93
N SER A 60 -0.54 -0.85 -0.18
CA SER A 60 -0.52 -2.32 -0.31
C SER A 60 0.34 -3.05 0.74
N PRO A 61 1.58 -2.63 1.05
CA PRO A 61 2.40 -3.33 2.04
C PRO A 61 1.75 -3.37 3.43
N ALA A 62 1.18 -2.25 3.89
CA ALA A 62 0.51 -2.17 5.18
C ALA A 62 -0.81 -2.98 5.18
N ALA A 63 -1.59 -2.92 4.09
CA ALA A 63 -2.83 -3.67 3.97
C ALA A 63 -2.60 -5.20 3.99
N ILE A 64 -1.52 -5.69 3.37
CA ILE A 64 -1.19 -7.11 3.29
C ILE A 64 -0.61 -7.64 4.62
N SER A 65 0.27 -6.87 5.25
CA SER A 65 0.89 -7.23 6.53
C SER A 65 -0.09 -7.12 7.71
N GLY A 66 -1.12 -6.28 7.59
CA GLY A 66 -2.04 -5.96 8.68
C GLY A 66 -1.50 -4.87 9.61
N TYR A 67 -0.50 -4.11 9.17
CA TYR A 67 0.08 -3.00 9.91
C TYR A 67 -0.74 -1.71 9.78
N PRO A 68 -0.61 -0.77 10.75
CA PRO A 68 -1.30 0.49 10.69
C PRO A 68 -0.83 1.34 9.49
N ASN A 69 -1.79 1.99 8.82
CA ASN A 69 -1.55 2.94 7.73
C ASN A 69 -2.45 4.16 7.89
N ILE A 70 -1.88 5.36 7.81
CA ILE A 70 -2.60 6.63 7.96
C ILE A 70 -2.23 7.57 6.81
N SER A 71 -3.24 8.23 6.25
CA SER A 71 -3.07 9.30 5.25
C SER A 71 -3.43 10.64 5.89
N VAL A 72 -2.64 11.66 5.61
CA VAL A 72 -2.85 13.03 6.08
C VAL A 72 -2.88 13.96 4.86
N PRO A 73 -3.70 15.03 4.84
CA PRO A 73 -3.67 15.99 3.74
C PRO A 73 -2.28 16.61 3.56
N GLY A 74 -1.64 16.34 2.43
CA GLY A 74 -0.32 16.88 2.05
C GLY A 74 -0.41 18.15 1.19
N GLY A 75 -1.57 18.43 0.60
CA GLY A 75 -1.83 19.65 -0.16
C GLY A 75 -2.68 19.40 -1.41
N TYR A 76 -2.41 20.16 -2.46
CA TYR A 76 -3.12 20.08 -3.73
C TYR A 76 -2.16 20.05 -4.93
N ALA A 77 -2.40 19.15 -5.87
CA ALA A 77 -1.77 19.15 -7.19
C ALA A 77 -2.81 19.59 -8.22
N PHE A 78 -2.58 20.71 -8.91
CA PHE A 78 -3.53 21.28 -9.88
C PHE A 78 -4.95 21.47 -9.32
N GLY A 79 -5.07 21.83 -8.04
CA GLY A 79 -6.36 22.00 -7.36
C GLY A 79 -7.02 20.71 -6.86
N LEU A 80 -6.37 19.56 -7.04
CA LEU A 80 -6.86 18.25 -6.59
C LEU A 80 -6.10 17.80 -5.33
N PRO A 81 -6.79 17.24 -4.32
CA PRO A 81 -6.16 16.90 -3.05
C PRO A 81 -5.16 15.75 -3.20
N VAL A 82 -4.06 15.83 -2.46
CA VAL A 82 -3.05 14.78 -2.32
C VAL A 82 -2.65 14.64 -0.85
N GLY A 83 -2.18 13.45 -0.50
CA GLY A 83 -1.62 13.10 0.80
C GLY A 83 -0.72 11.90 0.68
#